data_AF-G1Q7V6-F1
#
_entry.id   AF-G1Q7V6-F1
#
_cell.length_a   1.000
_cell.length_b   1.000
_cell.length_c   1.000
_cell.angle_alpha   90.00
_cell.angle_beta   90.00
_cell.angle_gamma   90.00
#
_symmetry.space_group_name_H-M   'P 1'
#
loop_
_entity.id
_entity.type
_entity.pdbx_description
1 polymer ?
#
loop_
_entity_poly.entity_id
_entity_poly.type
_entity_poly.pdbx_seq_one_letter_code
_entity_poly.pdbx_strand_id
1 'polypeptide(L)'
;QPWLSPQVTEGPEDSPDTTQTVESVISHLSPSNKETITVTLHGATNLPACKDGSEPWPYVVVKTTSEEAKNQDSKAVTSVTSEPTKAPIWGDTVTVEIQAEDVGREDVILKVVDNNKKEELLFYQIPIKYLRVFHPYHFELVKPNKTGKANEDTAKTQLYATVVRKGSFIPRQVDGNHRALEVFVRGINEPLINNPSPMVVIARVVPNYMEFKVSQLNQDPASLGLPFTPLSFPIPSVMNFDVAQVSQNGCPQLSKPGGPPELPLWNQSFLFQGRDGATNFSEDAALVLEYYALTSMKGGESWTFSKPLGVSVLPLKSHLYPEMLTGKGLNGLRIERLPITDTKLKTINGEAPTVDLSFQLLSSEVRPSLLHNCWPCSGLGSGLQGW
;
A
#
# COMPACT_ATOMS: atom_id res chain seq x y z
N GLN A 1 43.17 -11.07 -7.47
CA GLN A 1 42.33 -10.19 -8.32
C GLN A 1 41.29 -9.54 -7.42
N PRO A 2 41.21 -8.21 -7.29
CA PRO A 2 40.12 -7.58 -6.56
C PRO A 2 38.87 -7.62 -7.44
N TRP A 3 37.77 -8.10 -6.87
CA TRP A 3 36.46 -8.18 -7.49
C TRP A 3 35.94 -6.75 -7.75
N LEU A 4 35.85 -6.36 -9.02
CA LEU A 4 35.13 -5.16 -9.43
C LEU A 4 33.64 -5.42 -9.19
N SER A 5 33.02 -4.67 -8.27
CA SER A 5 31.56 -4.66 -8.15
C SER A 5 30.96 -4.06 -9.42
N PRO A 6 29.83 -4.59 -9.94
CA PRO A 6 29.20 -4.00 -11.12
C PRO A 6 28.70 -2.57 -10.83
N GLN A 7 28.93 -1.66 -11.77
CA GLN A 7 28.29 -0.33 -11.81
C GLN A 7 26.86 -0.50 -12.33
N VAL A 8 25.87 0.11 -11.69
CA VAL A 8 24.46 0.00 -12.09
C VAL A 8 24.13 1.12 -13.09
N THR A 9 23.89 0.79 -14.34
CA THR A 9 23.61 1.79 -15.41
C THR A 9 22.20 2.37 -15.36
N GLU A 10 21.34 1.82 -14.52
CA GLU A 10 19.93 2.19 -14.41
C GLU A 10 19.74 3.51 -13.64
N GLY A 11 18.61 4.16 -13.85
CA GLY A 11 18.28 5.40 -13.16
C GLY A 11 16.92 5.91 -13.59
N PRO A 12 16.29 6.76 -12.78
CA PRO A 12 15.13 7.51 -13.26
C PRO A 12 15.55 8.36 -14.47
N GLU A 13 14.74 8.34 -15.52
CA GLU A 13 14.92 9.24 -16.65
C GLU A 13 14.71 10.69 -16.19
N ASP A 14 15.56 11.62 -16.67
CA ASP A 14 15.32 13.05 -16.49
C ASP A 14 13.98 13.40 -17.15
N SER A 15 13.11 14.03 -16.36
CA SER A 15 11.72 14.31 -16.69
C SER A 15 11.51 14.84 -18.12
N PRO A 16 10.76 14.13 -18.97
CA PRO A 16 10.20 14.74 -20.16
C PRO A 16 8.89 15.44 -19.80
N ASP A 17 8.68 16.60 -20.43
CA ASP A 17 7.50 17.44 -20.37
C ASP A 17 6.17 16.67 -20.24
N THR A 18 5.33 17.21 -19.37
CA THR A 18 3.90 16.94 -19.14
C THR A 18 3.15 16.53 -20.41
N THR A 19 3.26 15.27 -20.79
CA THR A 19 2.31 14.61 -21.66
C THR A 19 1.54 13.67 -20.76
N GLN A 20 0.30 14.06 -20.48
CA GLN A 20 -0.70 13.30 -19.74
C GLN A 20 -0.68 11.86 -20.24
N THR A 21 0.03 11.00 -19.53
CA THR A 21 -0.10 9.56 -19.69
C THR A 21 -1.49 9.27 -19.18
N VAL A 22 -2.38 8.93 -20.12
CA VAL A 22 -3.76 8.48 -19.87
C VAL A 22 -3.77 7.73 -18.54
N GLU A 23 -4.47 8.26 -17.52
CA GLU A 23 -4.62 7.63 -16.21
C GLU A 23 -4.93 6.16 -16.44
N SER A 24 -3.92 5.28 -16.26
CA SER A 24 -4.13 3.88 -16.49
C SER A 24 -5.14 3.46 -15.44
N VAL A 25 -6.33 3.06 -15.88
CA VAL A 25 -7.36 2.44 -15.06
C VAL A 25 -6.65 1.46 -14.12
N ILE A 26 -6.65 1.72 -12.80
CA ILE A 26 -5.91 0.92 -11.83
C ILE A 26 -6.59 -0.44 -11.74
N SER A 27 -6.20 -1.34 -12.64
CA SER A 27 -6.67 -2.72 -12.64
C SER A 27 -6.11 -3.43 -11.41
N HIS A 28 -7.02 -4.02 -10.64
CA HIS A 28 -6.62 -4.97 -9.61
C HIS A 28 -6.01 -6.22 -10.25
N LEU A 29 -6.40 -6.58 -11.48
CA LEU A 29 -5.96 -7.78 -12.19
C LEU A 29 -4.72 -7.53 -13.05
N SER A 30 -3.88 -8.55 -13.13
CA SER A 30 -2.78 -8.63 -14.08
C SER A 30 -3.25 -8.94 -15.50
N PRO A 31 -2.42 -8.65 -16.53
CA PRO A 31 -2.69 -9.10 -17.89
C PRO A 31 -2.88 -10.61 -17.98
N SER A 32 -3.55 -11.07 -19.04
CA SER A 32 -3.76 -12.50 -19.27
C SER A 32 -2.44 -13.27 -19.30
N ASN A 33 -2.44 -14.46 -18.68
CA ASN A 33 -1.26 -15.34 -18.50
C ASN A 33 -0.05 -14.69 -17.81
N LYS A 34 -0.26 -13.57 -17.11
CA LYS A 34 0.79 -12.93 -16.32
C LYS A 34 0.34 -12.76 -14.87
N GLU A 35 1.34 -12.66 -14.01
CA GLU A 35 1.20 -12.11 -12.68
C GLU A 35 2.01 -10.82 -12.57
N THR A 36 1.48 -9.85 -11.82
CA THR A 36 2.12 -8.56 -11.61
C THR A 36 2.48 -8.45 -10.14
N ILE A 37 3.75 -8.19 -9.85
CA ILE A 37 4.17 -7.85 -8.50
C ILE A 37 4.20 -6.33 -8.39
N THR A 38 3.33 -5.79 -7.55
CA THR A 38 3.34 -4.37 -7.19
C THR A 38 4.17 -4.20 -5.93
N VAL A 39 5.15 -3.29 -5.95
CA VAL A 39 6.00 -2.97 -4.81
C VAL A 39 5.85 -1.48 -4.52
N THR A 40 5.32 -1.15 -3.35
CA THR A 40 5.32 0.22 -2.82
C THR A 40 6.50 0.37 -1.88
N LEU A 41 7.45 1.23 -2.23
CA LEU A 41 8.64 1.52 -1.45
C LEU A 41 8.35 2.70 -0.54
N HIS A 42 8.27 2.43 0.75
CA HIS A 42 7.90 3.43 1.74
C HIS A 42 9.10 4.31 2.08
N GLY A 43 10.17 3.69 2.56
CA GLY A 43 11.38 4.37 2.97
C GLY A 43 12.39 3.40 3.55
N ALA A 44 13.51 3.93 4.04
CA ALA A 44 14.53 3.14 4.70
C ALA A 44 15.13 3.87 5.90
N THR A 45 15.79 3.13 6.78
CA THR A 45 16.59 3.67 7.88
C THR A 45 17.98 3.03 7.86
N ASN A 46 18.98 3.80 8.30
CA ASN A 46 20.37 3.36 8.41
C ASN A 46 20.92 2.76 7.12
N LEU A 47 20.64 3.38 5.96
CA LEU A 47 21.29 3.00 4.72
C LEU A 47 22.82 3.15 4.86
N PRO A 48 23.62 2.25 4.25
CA PRO A 48 25.05 2.39 4.24
C PRO A 48 25.46 3.66 3.48
N ALA A 49 26.57 4.27 3.92
CA ALA A 49 27.20 5.34 3.16
C ALA A 49 27.75 4.80 1.83
N CYS A 50 28.00 5.70 0.89
CA CYS A 50 28.78 5.40 -0.30
C CYS A 50 30.17 4.85 0.05
N LYS A 51 30.85 4.20 -0.89
CA LYS A 51 32.19 3.60 -0.65
C LYS A 51 33.25 4.60 -0.18
N ASP A 52 33.12 5.87 -0.55
CA ASP A 52 33.98 6.98 -0.13
C ASP A 52 33.53 7.64 1.18
N GLY A 53 32.47 7.13 1.80
CA GLY A 53 31.89 7.64 3.05
C GLY A 53 30.83 8.74 2.87
N SER A 54 30.54 9.21 1.65
CA SER A 54 29.50 10.22 1.46
C SER A 54 28.11 9.68 1.75
N GLU A 55 27.17 10.59 2.04
CA GLU A 55 25.76 10.22 2.08
C GLU A 55 25.25 9.94 0.66
N PRO A 56 24.42 8.90 0.48
CA PRO A 56 23.91 8.54 -0.84
C PRO A 56 22.74 9.43 -1.25
N TRP A 57 22.47 9.46 -2.56
CA TRP A 57 21.23 9.91 -3.20
C TRP A 57 20.43 8.66 -3.61
N PRO A 58 19.72 8.02 -2.66
CA PRO A 58 19.22 6.68 -2.87
C PRO A 58 17.96 6.65 -3.74
N TYR A 59 17.93 5.69 -4.65
CA TYR A 59 16.73 5.23 -5.35
C TYR A 59 16.71 3.70 -5.36
N VAL A 60 15.57 3.11 -5.67
CA VAL A 60 15.38 1.67 -5.68
C VAL A 60 15.09 1.19 -7.09
N VAL A 61 15.81 0.16 -7.53
CA VAL A 61 15.52 -0.62 -8.73
C VAL A 61 14.86 -1.92 -8.32
N VAL A 62 13.74 -2.25 -8.97
CA VAL A 62 13.01 -3.50 -8.78
C VAL A 62 13.13 -4.36 -10.03
N LYS A 63 13.45 -5.64 -9.86
CA LYS A 63 13.63 -6.61 -10.94
C LYS A 63 13.07 -7.98 -10.56
N THR A 64 12.83 -8.80 -11.56
CA THR A 64 12.72 -10.25 -11.42
C THR A 64 14.11 -10.90 -11.44
N THR A 65 14.25 -12.10 -10.89
CA THR A 65 15.48 -12.88 -10.99
C THR A 65 15.91 -13.16 -12.43
N SER A 66 14.95 -13.37 -13.34
CA SER A 66 15.22 -13.55 -14.77
C SER A 66 15.75 -12.28 -15.44
N GLU A 67 15.20 -11.11 -15.15
CA GLU A 67 15.70 -9.82 -15.67
C GLU A 67 17.12 -9.55 -15.18
N GLU A 68 17.38 -9.80 -13.90
CA GLU A 68 18.71 -9.67 -13.32
C GLU A 68 19.71 -10.61 -13.97
N ALA A 69 19.38 -11.90 -14.14
CA ALA A 69 20.27 -12.87 -14.75
C ALA A 69 20.63 -12.54 -16.21
N LYS A 70 19.72 -11.84 -16.91
CA LYS A 70 19.91 -11.37 -18.29
C LYS A 70 20.60 -10.01 -18.36
N ASN A 71 20.91 -9.38 -17.22
CA ASN A 71 21.34 -7.98 -17.13
C ASN A 71 20.43 -7.04 -17.92
N GLN A 72 19.12 -7.30 -17.88
CA GLN A 72 18.14 -6.48 -18.55
C GLN A 72 17.89 -5.21 -17.73
N ASP A 73 17.81 -4.07 -18.42
CA ASP A 73 17.46 -2.80 -17.80
C ASP A 73 16.00 -2.84 -17.30
N SER A 74 15.79 -2.40 -16.07
CA SER A 74 14.48 -2.27 -15.45
C SER A 74 13.92 -0.87 -15.59
N LYS A 75 12.64 -0.81 -15.93
CA LYS A 75 11.84 0.43 -15.86
C LYS A 75 11.16 0.62 -14.51
N ALA A 76 11.22 -0.38 -13.64
CA ALA A 76 10.63 -0.34 -12.30
C ALA A 76 11.61 0.31 -11.33
N VAL A 77 11.78 1.62 -11.46
CA VAL A 77 12.68 2.44 -10.63
C VAL A 77 11.88 3.50 -9.86
N THR A 78 12.28 3.76 -8.61
CA THR A 78 11.71 4.86 -7.81
C THR A 78 12.32 6.20 -8.19
N SER A 79 11.72 7.28 -7.73
CA SER A 79 12.33 8.60 -7.73
C SER A 79 13.61 8.62 -6.88
N VAL A 80 14.49 9.58 -7.19
CA VAL A 80 15.66 9.91 -6.38
C VAL A 80 15.25 10.94 -5.34
N THR A 81 15.81 10.82 -4.14
CA THR A 81 15.56 11.82 -3.08
C THR A 81 16.03 13.22 -3.50
N SER A 82 15.39 14.26 -2.94
CA SER A 82 15.77 15.65 -3.22
C SER A 82 17.09 16.07 -2.56
N GLU A 83 17.52 15.34 -1.52
CA GLU A 83 18.72 15.59 -0.74
C GLU A 83 19.45 14.27 -0.48
N PRO A 84 20.78 14.28 -0.26
CA PRO A 84 21.50 13.08 0.16
C PRO A 84 21.04 12.66 1.55
N THR A 85 20.79 11.36 1.75
CA THR A 85 20.25 10.86 3.02
C THR A 85 20.46 9.37 3.20
N LYS A 86 20.62 8.94 4.46
CA LYS A 86 20.61 7.53 4.87
C LYS A 86 19.24 7.04 5.35
N ALA A 87 18.24 7.93 5.37
CA ALA A 87 16.89 7.65 5.82
C ALA A 87 15.84 8.21 4.82
N PRO A 88 15.83 7.71 3.58
CA PRO A 88 14.93 8.22 2.54
C PRO A 88 13.47 7.87 2.80
N ILE A 89 12.60 8.69 2.22
CA ILE A 89 11.16 8.49 2.09
C ILE A 89 10.85 8.59 0.59
N TRP A 90 10.24 7.56 0.00
CA TRP A 90 9.86 7.56 -1.42
C TRP A 90 8.35 7.65 -1.58
N GLY A 91 7.60 6.67 -1.07
CA GLY A 91 6.16 6.53 -1.32
C GLY A 91 5.82 6.05 -2.75
N ASP A 92 6.83 5.75 -3.55
CA ASP A 92 6.69 5.31 -4.93
C ASP A 92 6.14 3.88 -5.03
N THR A 93 5.34 3.63 -6.06
CA THR A 93 4.86 2.28 -6.38
C THR A 93 5.32 1.90 -7.76
N VAL A 94 6.07 0.80 -7.85
CA VAL A 94 6.57 0.23 -9.09
C VAL A 94 6.01 -1.17 -9.30
N THR A 95 6.04 -1.65 -10.54
CA THR A 95 5.49 -2.95 -10.91
C THR A 95 6.45 -3.73 -11.79
N VAL A 96 6.55 -5.03 -11.54
CA VAL A 96 7.20 -5.98 -12.46
C VAL A 96 6.21 -7.05 -12.88
N GLU A 97 6.37 -7.56 -14.10
CA GLU A 97 5.51 -8.60 -14.67
C GLU A 97 6.24 -9.92 -14.81
N ILE A 98 5.56 -11.01 -14.48
CA ILE A 98 6.08 -12.36 -14.50
C ILE A 98 5.09 -13.24 -15.28
N GLN A 99 5.60 -14.15 -16.10
CA GLN A 99 4.74 -15.13 -16.77
C GLN A 99 4.13 -16.06 -15.72
N ALA A 100 2.84 -16.37 -15.82
CA ALA A 100 2.12 -17.12 -14.78
C ALA A 100 2.75 -18.48 -14.46
N GLU A 101 3.34 -19.13 -15.47
CA GLU A 101 4.07 -20.40 -15.36
C GLU A 101 5.39 -20.31 -14.57
N ASP A 102 6.01 -19.12 -14.53
CA ASP A 102 7.33 -18.91 -13.92
C ASP A 102 7.24 -18.45 -12.46
N VAL A 103 6.05 -18.13 -11.96
CA VAL A 103 5.87 -17.56 -10.60
C VAL A 103 6.32 -18.50 -9.48
N GLY A 104 6.37 -19.81 -9.74
CA GLY A 104 6.92 -20.78 -8.78
C GLY A 104 8.45 -20.77 -8.66
N ARG A 105 9.14 -20.07 -9.56
CA ARG A 105 10.60 -20.10 -9.73
C ARG A 105 11.26 -18.72 -9.68
N GLU A 106 10.52 -17.67 -10.01
CA GLU A 106 10.99 -16.30 -9.92
C GLU A 106 10.96 -15.78 -8.48
N ASP A 107 11.88 -14.88 -8.18
CA ASP A 107 11.86 -14.02 -7.01
C ASP A 107 11.88 -12.54 -7.45
N VAL A 108 11.55 -11.62 -6.54
CA VAL A 108 11.63 -10.19 -6.78
C VAL A 108 12.84 -9.60 -6.06
N ILE A 109 13.68 -8.91 -6.83
CA ILE A 109 14.92 -8.27 -6.41
C ILE A 109 14.66 -6.78 -6.19
N LEU A 110 15.05 -6.27 -5.02
CA LEU A 110 15.08 -4.84 -4.70
C LEU A 110 16.54 -4.43 -4.50
N LYS A 111 17.04 -3.52 -5.33
CA LYS A 111 18.38 -2.93 -5.20
C LYS A 111 18.26 -1.47 -4.81
N VAL A 112 18.88 -1.08 -3.70
CA VAL A 112 19.03 0.33 -3.34
C VAL A 112 20.35 0.81 -3.93
N VAL A 113 20.31 1.89 -4.71
CA VAL A 113 21.44 2.36 -5.51
C VAL A 113 21.65 3.85 -5.25
N ASP A 114 22.91 4.28 -5.20
CA ASP A 114 23.26 5.69 -5.19
C ASP A 114 23.16 6.27 -6.60
N ASN A 115 22.41 7.36 -6.79
CA ASN A 115 22.21 7.95 -8.11
C ASN A 115 23.48 8.55 -8.71
N ASN A 116 24.33 9.17 -7.88
CA ASN A 116 25.49 9.92 -8.37
C ASN A 116 26.62 9.00 -8.80
N LYS A 117 26.92 7.97 -8.00
CA LYS A 117 28.03 7.03 -8.24
C LYS A 117 27.60 5.75 -8.93
N LYS A 118 26.28 5.54 -9.04
CA LYS A 118 25.71 4.34 -9.66
C LYS A 118 26.20 3.05 -8.98
N GLU A 119 26.35 3.11 -7.66
CA GLU A 119 26.80 1.98 -6.85
C GLU A 119 25.65 1.37 -6.06
N GLU A 120 25.64 0.04 -5.98
CA GLU A 120 24.68 -0.72 -5.18
C GLU A 120 25.02 -0.57 -3.69
N LEU A 121 24.03 -0.10 -2.92
CA LEU A 121 24.09 0.05 -1.47
C LEU A 121 23.53 -1.19 -0.77
N LEU A 122 22.40 -1.70 -1.26
CA LEU A 122 21.70 -2.86 -0.69
C LEU A 122 21.04 -3.68 -1.78
N PHE A 123 20.77 -4.93 -1.42
CA PHE A 123 20.14 -5.94 -2.28
C PHE A 123 19.20 -6.82 -1.45
N TYR A 124 17.97 -7.04 -1.89
CA TYR A 124 17.03 -7.95 -1.25
C TYR A 124 16.40 -8.84 -2.30
N GLN A 125 16.18 -10.12 -1.99
CA GLN A 125 15.55 -11.09 -2.89
C GLN A 125 14.36 -11.72 -2.18
N ILE A 126 13.15 -11.27 -2.54
CA ILE A 126 11.91 -11.68 -1.89
C ILE A 126 11.31 -12.86 -2.67
N PRO A 127 11.16 -14.04 -2.03
CA PRO A 127 10.57 -15.19 -2.68
C PRO A 127 9.06 -15.06 -2.86
N ILE A 128 8.62 -14.78 -4.09
CA ILE A 128 7.21 -14.48 -4.38
C ILE A 128 6.30 -15.71 -4.37
N LYS A 129 6.87 -16.91 -4.49
CA LYS A 129 6.12 -18.17 -4.40
C LYS A 129 5.37 -18.34 -3.07
N TYR A 130 5.85 -17.69 -2.01
CA TYR A 130 5.21 -17.71 -0.69
C TYR A 130 4.16 -16.61 -0.52
N LEU A 131 4.12 -15.62 -1.42
CA LEU A 131 3.12 -14.58 -1.38
C LEU A 131 1.78 -15.11 -1.86
N ARG A 132 0.75 -14.89 -1.04
CA ARG A 132 -0.63 -15.11 -1.44
C ARG A 132 -1.07 -14.05 -2.44
N VAL A 133 -1.72 -14.49 -3.51
CA VAL A 133 -2.27 -13.59 -4.53
C VAL A 133 -3.31 -12.64 -3.87
N PHE A 134 -3.24 -11.36 -4.25
CA PHE A 134 -4.00 -10.21 -3.74
C PHE A 134 -3.89 -9.94 -2.25
N HIS A 135 -2.94 -10.55 -1.54
CA HIS A 135 -2.64 -10.15 -0.17
C HIS A 135 -1.56 -9.06 -0.17
N PRO A 136 -1.79 -7.92 0.51
CA PRO A 136 -0.74 -6.96 0.78
C PRO A 136 0.17 -7.45 1.91
N TYR A 137 1.45 -7.61 1.62
CA TYR A 137 2.47 -7.89 2.62
C TYR A 137 3.24 -6.63 2.95
N HIS A 138 3.15 -6.16 4.20
CA HIS A 138 3.96 -5.04 4.69
C HIS A 138 5.22 -5.59 5.34
N PHE A 139 6.37 -5.39 4.70
CA PHE A 139 7.64 -5.94 5.15
C PHE A 139 8.58 -4.86 5.67
N GLU A 140 9.22 -5.18 6.79
CA GLU A 140 10.46 -4.54 7.24
C GLU A 140 11.62 -5.46 6.83
N LEU A 141 12.30 -5.14 5.74
CA LEU A 141 13.42 -5.92 5.22
C LEU A 141 14.68 -5.55 5.99
N VAL A 142 15.19 -6.46 6.82
CA VAL A 142 16.26 -6.21 7.78
C VAL A 142 17.58 -6.81 7.30
N LYS A 143 18.63 -5.99 7.26
CA LYS A 143 20.02 -6.44 7.07
C LYS A 143 20.92 -5.97 8.22
N PRO A 144 21.80 -6.86 8.74
CA PRO A 144 22.81 -6.45 9.72
C PRO A 144 23.85 -5.53 9.05
N ASN A 145 24.18 -4.42 9.71
CA ASN A 145 25.28 -3.58 9.26
C ASN A 145 26.62 -4.27 9.50
N LYS A 146 27.44 -4.36 8.45
CA LYS A 146 28.82 -4.83 8.53
C LYS A 146 29.75 -3.69 8.95
N THR A 147 29.57 -3.10 10.12
CA THR A 147 30.57 -2.17 10.66
C THR A 147 31.59 -2.97 11.45
N GLY A 148 32.84 -3.00 10.97
CA GLY A 148 33.94 -3.83 11.49
C GLY A 148 34.50 -3.41 12.86
N LYS A 149 33.68 -2.90 13.79
CA LYS A 149 34.09 -2.60 15.16
C LYS A 149 33.10 -3.21 16.16
N ALA A 150 33.61 -4.16 16.94
CA ALA A 150 32.84 -5.11 17.74
C ALA A 150 32.24 -4.56 19.04
N ASN A 151 31.85 -3.28 19.16
CA ASN A 151 31.36 -2.74 20.43
C ASN A 151 30.46 -1.48 20.36
N GLU A 152 29.72 -1.29 19.27
CA GLU A 152 28.58 -0.36 19.27
C GLU A 152 27.33 -1.15 18.89
N ASP A 153 26.19 -0.86 19.52
CA ASP A 153 24.87 -1.37 19.13
C ASP A 153 24.74 -1.28 17.61
N THR A 154 24.94 -2.40 16.91
CA THR A 154 25.02 -2.41 15.45
C THR A 154 23.66 -2.03 14.90
N ALA A 155 23.50 -0.76 14.53
CA ALA A 155 22.30 -0.23 13.90
C ALA A 155 21.98 -1.12 12.69
N LYS A 156 20.79 -1.72 12.63
CA LYS A 156 20.37 -2.55 11.50
C LYS A 156 19.86 -1.63 10.39
N THR A 157 20.17 -1.97 9.15
CA THR A 157 19.53 -1.33 8.00
C THR A 157 18.17 -1.95 7.80
N GLN A 158 17.14 -1.10 7.65
CA GLN A 158 15.77 -1.53 7.46
C GLN A 158 15.22 -0.83 6.21
N LEU A 159 14.63 -1.61 5.31
CA LEU A 159 13.89 -1.10 4.15
C LEU A 159 12.41 -1.50 4.31
N TYR A 160 11.52 -0.52 4.22
CA TYR A 160 10.10 -0.72 4.43
C TYR A 160 9.37 -0.76 3.09
N ALA A 161 8.64 -1.84 2.81
CA ALA A 161 7.98 -2.02 1.53
C ALA A 161 6.64 -2.76 1.69
N THR A 162 5.64 -2.39 0.88
CA THR A 162 4.45 -3.23 0.67
C THR A 162 4.64 -4.01 -0.63
N VAL A 163 4.46 -5.33 -0.58
CA VAL A 163 4.50 -6.20 -1.76
C VAL A 163 3.13 -6.85 -1.97
N VAL A 164 2.57 -6.70 -3.17
CA VAL A 164 1.31 -7.33 -3.56
C VAL A 164 1.53 -8.14 -4.82
N ARG A 165 1.24 -9.44 -4.75
CA ARG A 165 1.22 -10.34 -5.90
C ARG A 165 -0.18 -10.34 -6.53
N LYS A 166 -0.34 -9.87 -7.75
CA LYS A 166 -1.62 -9.84 -8.47
C LYS A 166 -1.67 -10.93 -9.52
N GLY A 167 -2.84 -11.57 -9.63
CA GLY A 167 -3.12 -12.56 -10.66
C GLY A 167 -4.03 -12.00 -11.75
N SER A 168 -4.18 -12.74 -12.83
CA SER A 168 -5.11 -12.41 -13.93
C SER A 168 -6.58 -12.65 -13.60
N PHE A 169 -6.88 -13.34 -12.49
CA PHE A 169 -8.22 -13.58 -11.98
C PHE A 169 -8.25 -13.56 -10.45
N ILE A 170 -9.40 -13.20 -9.87
CA ILE A 170 -9.60 -13.27 -8.41
C ILE A 170 -9.92 -14.74 -8.02
N PRO A 171 -9.18 -15.38 -7.10
CA PRO A 171 -9.47 -16.75 -6.67
C PRO A 171 -10.87 -16.90 -6.05
N ARG A 172 -11.53 -18.05 -6.30
CA ARG A 172 -12.82 -18.38 -5.66
C ARG A 172 -12.56 -18.93 -4.26
N GLN A 173 -13.40 -18.55 -3.30
CA GLN A 173 -13.42 -19.18 -1.97
C GLN A 173 -14.37 -20.39 -1.98
N VAL A 174 -14.02 -21.43 -1.24
CA VAL A 174 -14.77 -22.71 -1.20
C VAL A 174 -16.20 -22.51 -0.70
N ASP A 175 -16.41 -21.57 0.23
CA ASP A 175 -17.69 -21.35 0.93
C ASP A 175 -18.32 -19.96 0.68
N GLY A 176 -17.77 -19.19 -0.27
CA GLY A 176 -18.18 -17.80 -0.52
C GLY A 176 -18.97 -17.60 -1.81
N ASN A 177 -20.10 -16.89 -1.73
CA ASN A 177 -20.84 -16.41 -2.92
C ASN A 177 -20.10 -15.29 -3.66
N HIS A 178 -19.14 -14.65 -2.99
CA HIS A 178 -18.33 -13.55 -3.51
C HIS A 178 -16.85 -13.83 -3.33
N ARG A 179 -16.06 -13.25 -4.23
CA ARG A 179 -14.61 -13.45 -4.31
C ARG A 179 -13.87 -12.35 -3.58
N ALA A 180 -14.38 -11.12 -3.68
CA ALA A 180 -13.81 -9.94 -3.04
C ALA A 180 -14.85 -8.83 -2.81
N LEU A 181 -14.50 -7.92 -1.90
CA LEU A 181 -15.13 -6.62 -1.70
C LEU A 181 -14.16 -5.56 -2.25
N GLU A 182 -14.60 -4.78 -3.23
CA GLU A 182 -13.88 -3.60 -3.70
C GLU A 182 -14.44 -2.36 -3.01
N VAL A 183 -13.57 -1.53 -2.45
CA VAL A 183 -13.92 -0.26 -1.78
C VAL A 183 -13.16 0.85 -2.47
N PHE A 184 -13.87 1.79 -3.09
CA PHE A 184 -13.30 2.99 -3.67
C PHE A 184 -13.47 4.16 -2.72
N VAL A 185 -12.34 4.73 -2.29
CA VAL A 185 -12.31 5.93 -1.45
C VAL A 185 -11.99 7.12 -2.34
N ARG A 186 -12.90 8.09 -2.37
CA ARG A 186 -12.79 9.24 -3.27
C ARG A 186 -11.91 10.32 -2.68
N GLY A 187 -12.35 10.91 -1.58
CA GLY A 187 -11.74 12.13 -1.05
C GLY A 187 -12.59 12.77 0.04
N ILE A 188 -12.01 13.76 0.70
CA ILE A 188 -12.72 14.60 1.66
C ILE A 188 -13.68 15.52 0.91
N ASN A 189 -14.90 15.68 1.43
CA ASN A 189 -15.98 16.40 0.76
C ASN A 189 -15.81 17.93 0.77
N GLU A 190 -15.24 18.48 1.85
CA GLU A 190 -15.08 19.92 2.03
C GLU A 190 -13.63 20.30 2.36
N PRO A 191 -13.14 21.47 1.92
CA PRO A 191 -11.78 21.88 2.22
C PRO A 191 -11.51 21.99 3.73
N LEU A 192 -10.34 21.55 4.14
CA LEU A 192 -9.81 21.57 5.49
C LEU A 192 -9.05 22.87 5.76
N ILE A 193 -9.27 23.48 6.92
CA ILE A 193 -8.59 24.72 7.33
C ILE A 193 -7.27 24.47 8.08
N ASN A 194 -7.08 23.25 8.60
CA ASN A 194 -5.99 22.94 9.52
C ASN A 194 -5.28 21.62 9.21
N ASN A 195 -5.18 21.24 7.93
CA ASN A 195 -4.35 20.13 7.48
C ASN A 195 -3.07 20.64 6.79
N PRO A 196 -1.89 20.49 7.42
CA PRO A 196 -0.64 21.05 6.90
C PRO A 196 0.08 20.16 5.88
N SER A 197 -0.39 18.92 5.64
CA SER A 197 0.34 17.94 4.81
C SER A 197 -0.59 17.04 4.00
N PRO A 198 -0.13 16.47 2.88
CA PRO A 198 -0.84 15.38 2.21
C PRO A 198 -1.19 14.25 3.19
N MET A 199 -2.28 13.56 2.92
CA MET A 199 -2.83 12.56 3.83
C MET A 199 -2.93 11.21 3.16
N VAL A 200 -2.61 10.15 3.91
CA VAL A 200 -2.82 8.77 3.47
C VAL A 200 -3.96 8.14 4.28
N VAL A 201 -4.64 7.19 3.66
CA VAL A 201 -5.72 6.40 4.26
C VAL A 201 -5.26 4.97 4.40
N ILE A 202 -5.43 4.42 5.59
CA ILE A 202 -5.40 2.97 5.80
C ILE A 202 -6.83 2.47 5.82
N ALA A 203 -7.17 1.62 4.86
CA ALA A 203 -8.47 0.97 4.79
C ALA A 203 -8.33 -0.48 5.26
N ARG A 204 -9.23 -0.92 6.15
CA ARG A 204 -9.32 -2.31 6.60
C ARG A 204 -10.77 -2.72 6.81
N VAL A 205 -11.08 -3.99 6.52
CA VAL A 205 -12.35 -4.60 6.91
C VAL A 205 -12.08 -5.47 8.13
N VAL A 206 -12.79 -5.19 9.22
CA VAL A 206 -12.67 -5.92 10.49
C VAL A 206 -13.92 -6.77 10.73
N PRO A 207 -13.76 -8.03 11.17
CA PRO A 207 -14.89 -8.92 11.41
C PRO A 207 -15.69 -8.56 12.68
N ASN A 208 -15.03 -7.92 13.66
CA ASN A 208 -15.65 -7.43 14.87
C ASN A 208 -15.03 -6.08 15.27
N TYR A 209 -15.80 -5.00 15.13
CA TYR A 209 -15.34 -3.64 15.40
C TYR A 209 -15.02 -3.40 16.89
N MET A 210 -15.75 -4.03 17.81
CA MET A 210 -15.53 -3.86 19.24
C MET A 210 -14.23 -4.54 19.69
N GLU A 211 -13.96 -5.75 19.22
CA GLU A 211 -12.68 -6.43 19.46
C GLU A 211 -11.52 -5.68 18.82
N PHE A 212 -11.71 -5.15 17.59
CA PHE A 212 -10.73 -4.29 16.94
C PHE A 212 -10.40 -3.04 17.78
N LYS A 213 -11.39 -2.37 18.37
CA LYS A 213 -11.11 -1.23 19.25
C LYS A 213 -10.29 -1.63 20.47
N VAL A 214 -10.60 -2.78 21.08
CA VAL A 214 -9.86 -3.30 22.24
C VAL A 214 -8.44 -3.68 21.84
N SER A 215 -8.24 -4.29 20.67
CA SER A 215 -6.90 -4.64 20.20
C SER A 215 -6.06 -3.40 19.94
N GLN A 216 -6.62 -2.37 19.28
CA GLN A 216 -5.91 -1.11 19.01
C GLN A 216 -5.47 -0.38 20.29
N LEU A 217 -6.24 -0.48 21.38
CA LEU A 217 -5.87 0.11 22.67
C LEU A 217 -4.73 -0.63 23.39
N ASN A 218 -4.61 -1.94 23.14
CA ASN A 218 -3.61 -2.80 23.78
C ASN A 218 -2.38 -3.06 22.89
N GLN A 219 -2.39 -2.54 21.67
CA GLN A 219 -1.36 -2.81 20.67
C GLN A 219 -0.08 -2.02 20.97
N ASP A 220 1.06 -2.62 20.64
CA ASP A 220 2.34 -1.92 20.61
C ASP A 220 2.23 -0.69 19.68
N PRO A 221 2.62 0.52 20.15
CA PRO A 221 2.67 1.71 19.31
C PRO A 221 3.38 1.51 17.97
N ALA A 222 4.41 0.65 17.91
CA ALA A 222 5.13 0.36 16.67
C ALA A 222 4.31 -0.44 15.64
N SER A 223 3.19 -1.03 16.05
CA SER A 223 2.29 -1.79 15.18
C SER A 223 0.98 -1.04 14.86
N LEU A 224 0.84 0.21 15.30
CA LEU A 224 -0.31 1.06 14.97
C LEU A 224 -0.32 1.43 13.48
N GLY A 225 -1.51 1.50 12.90
CA GLY A 225 -1.68 1.72 11.46
C GLY A 225 -1.30 0.47 10.66
N LEU A 226 -0.12 0.46 10.04
CA LEU A 226 0.35 -0.69 9.25
C LEU A 226 1.30 -1.57 10.07
N PRO A 227 0.94 -2.83 10.37
CA PRO A 227 1.84 -3.77 11.02
C PRO A 227 2.87 -4.29 10.01
N PHE A 228 4.14 -3.91 10.19
CA PHE A 228 5.24 -4.44 9.38
C PHE A 228 5.75 -5.77 9.92
N THR A 229 5.89 -6.74 9.03
CA THR A 229 6.47 -8.05 9.34
C THR A 229 7.97 -8.03 9.04
N PRO A 230 8.84 -8.28 10.02
CA PRO A 230 10.28 -8.27 9.79
C PRO A 230 10.71 -9.47 8.94
N LEU A 231 11.43 -9.22 7.85
CA LEU A 231 12.10 -10.21 7.03
C LEU A 231 13.61 -10.03 7.16
N SER A 232 14.26 -10.95 7.88
CA SER A 232 15.71 -10.94 8.03
C SER A 232 16.41 -11.52 6.80
N PHE A 233 17.38 -10.78 6.26
CA PHE A 233 18.19 -11.21 5.12
C PHE A 233 19.61 -11.60 5.56
N PRO A 234 20.27 -12.53 4.84
CA PRO A 234 19.95 -12.99 3.48
C PRO A 234 18.94 -14.15 3.37
N ILE A 235 18.58 -14.80 4.47
CA ILE A 235 17.71 -15.99 4.46
C ILE A 235 16.39 -15.64 5.19
N PRO A 236 15.36 -15.16 4.48
CA PRO A 236 14.07 -14.87 5.09
C PRO A 236 13.37 -16.16 5.54
N SER A 237 12.76 -16.14 6.72
CA SER A 237 11.98 -17.28 7.22
C SER A 237 10.66 -17.40 6.46
N VAL A 238 10.31 -18.61 6.05
CA VAL A 238 9.03 -18.90 5.37
C VAL A 238 7.83 -18.57 6.27
N MET A 239 7.98 -18.71 7.60
CA MET A 239 6.92 -18.40 8.56
C MET A 239 6.47 -16.93 8.50
N ASN A 240 7.33 -16.02 8.05
CA ASN A 240 7.00 -14.60 7.96
C ASN A 240 6.17 -14.26 6.71
N PHE A 241 5.85 -15.25 5.87
CA PHE A 241 4.92 -15.14 4.75
C PHE A 241 3.56 -15.78 5.06
N ASP A 242 3.42 -16.44 6.22
CA ASP A 242 2.18 -17.06 6.64
C ASP A 242 1.17 -15.97 7.02
N VAL A 243 -0.03 -16.12 6.47
CA VAL A 243 -1.14 -15.20 6.71
C VAL A 243 -2.23 -15.96 7.45
N ALA A 244 -2.63 -15.43 8.61
CA ALA A 244 -3.75 -15.98 9.38
C ALA A 244 -5.00 -16.09 8.50
N GLN A 245 -5.76 -17.18 8.65
CA GLN A 245 -6.96 -17.38 7.86
C GLN A 245 -8.06 -16.36 8.21
N VAL A 246 -8.12 -15.92 9.47
CA VAL A 246 -9.00 -14.84 9.94
C VAL A 246 -8.15 -13.91 10.80
N SER A 247 -8.19 -12.61 10.51
CA SER A 247 -7.52 -11.56 11.28
C SER A 247 -8.56 -10.68 11.96
N GLN A 248 -8.50 -10.56 13.28
CA GLN A 248 -9.38 -9.66 14.03
C GLN A 248 -9.11 -8.18 13.70
N ASN A 249 -7.88 -7.87 13.28
CA ASN A 249 -7.48 -6.52 12.89
C ASN A 249 -7.67 -6.25 11.39
N GLY A 250 -8.27 -7.20 10.66
CA GLY A 250 -8.39 -7.16 9.21
C GLY A 250 -7.05 -7.28 8.50
N CYS A 251 -7.06 -6.93 7.21
CA CYS A 251 -5.87 -6.83 6.37
C CYS A 251 -5.76 -5.38 5.86
N PRO A 252 -4.94 -4.53 6.49
CA PRO A 252 -4.89 -3.12 6.13
C PRO A 252 -4.29 -2.90 4.74
N GLN A 253 -4.79 -1.88 4.03
CA GLN A 253 -4.26 -1.43 2.75
C GLN A 253 -4.03 0.07 2.80
N LEU A 254 -2.90 0.53 2.28
CA LEU A 254 -2.49 1.94 2.30
C LEU A 254 -2.82 2.62 0.96
N SER A 255 -3.34 3.85 1.04
CA SER A 255 -3.51 4.70 -0.13
C SER A 255 -2.21 5.36 -0.58
N LYS A 256 -2.16 5.83 -1.83
CA LYS A 256 -1.27 6.92 -2.22
C LYS A 256 -1.58 8.19 -1.40
N PRO A 257 -0.65 9.13 -1.25
CA PRO A 257 -0.94 10.42 -0.63
C PRO A 257 -2.03 11.17 -1.41
N GLY A 258 -3.08 11.57 -0.71
CA GLY A 258 -4.15 12.40 -1.24
C GLY A 258 -3.76 13.87 -1.14
N GLY A 259 -3.86 14.57 -2.27
CA GLY A 259 -3.56 15.99 -2.40
C GLY A 259 -4.67 16.74 -3.14
N PRO A 260 -4.71 18.09 -3.02
CA PRO A 260 -3.88 18.92 -2.15
C PRO A 260 -4.22 18.76 -0.66
N PRO A 261 -3.35 19.18 0.29
CA PRO A 261 -3.61 19.05 1.73
C PRO A 261 -4.94 19.67 2.18
N GLU A 262 -5.35 20.77 1.58
CA GLU A 262 -6.58 21.46 1.91
C GLU A 262 -7.81 20.70 1.41
N LEU A 263 -7.69 19.86 0.38
CA LEU A 263 -8.79 19.03 -0.10
C LEU A 263 -8.26 17.66 -0.58
N PRO A 264 -7.95 16.74 0.35
CA PRO A 264 -7.33 15.48 0.00
C PRO A 264 -8.25 14.61 -0.85
N LEU A 265 -7.79 14.29 -2.06
CA LEU A 265 -8.43 13.36 -2.98
C LEU A 265 -7.52 12.15 -3.18
N TRP A 266 -8.05 10.94 -2.96
CA TRP A 266 -7.33 9.69 -3.16
C TRP A 266 -7.72 9.01 -4.46
N ASN A 267 -9.02 9.01 -4.79
CA ASN A 267 -9.59 8.30 -5.93
C ASN A 267 -8.96 6.92 -6.11
N GLN A 268 -8.93 6.13 -5.02
CA GLN A 268 -8.24 4.85 -4.99
C GLN A 268 -9.18 3.72 -4.58
N SER A 269 -9.09 2.61 -5.31
CA SER A 269 -9.75 1.36 -4.95
C SER A 269 -8.86 0.46 -4.09
N PHE A 270 -9.48 -0.18 -3.11
CA PHE A 270 -8.95 -1.22 -2.25
C PHE A 270 -9.70 -2.52 -2.53
N LEU A 271 -8.98 -3.64 -2.49
CA LEU A 271 -9.58 -4.94 -2.79
C LEU A 271 -9.37 -5.89 -1.61
N PHE A 272 -10.45 -6.23 -0.91
CA PHE A 272 -10.43 -7.16 0.22
C PHE A 272 -10.96 -8.52 -0.23
N GLN A 273 -10.22 -9.60 0.02
CA GLN A 273 -10.65 -10.93 -0.40
C GLN A 273 -11.58 -11.57 0.61
N GLY A 274 -12.50 -12.42 0.13
CA GLY A 274 -13.47 -13.09 1.00
C GLY A 274 -12.84 -13.95 2.10
N ARG A 275 -11.63 -14.49 1.87
CA ARG A 275 -10.90 -15.25 2.90
C ARG A 275 -10.58 -14.43 4.14
N ASP A 276 -10.41 -13.12 4.01
CA ASP A 276 -10.06 -12.23 5.13
C ASP A 276 -11.30 -11.87 5.97
N GLY A 277 -12.43 -12.56 5.76
CA GLY A 277 -13.73 -12.27 6.38
C GLY A 277 -14.43 -11.05 5.78
N ALA A 278 -13.81 -10.39 4.80
CA ALA A 278 -14.26 -9.10 4.28
C ALA A 278 -15.58 -9.15 3.51
N THR A 279 -16.02 -10.34 3.10
CA THR A 279 -17.29 -10.54 2.38
C THR A 279 -18.37 -11.16 3.26
N ASN A 280 -18.14 -11.32 4.56
CA ASN A 280 -19.05 -12.08 5.43
C ASN A 280 -20.25 -11.27 5.94
N PHE A 281 -20.17 -9.93 5.99
CA PHE A 281 -21.21 -9.00 6.47
C PHE A 281 -21.94 -9.50 7.73
N SER A 282 -21.53 -9.00 8.89
CA SER A 282 -22.14 -9.35 10.19
C SER A 282 -22.57 -8.08 10.92
N GLU A 283 -23.33 -8.24 12.02
CA GLU A 283 -23.72 -7.10 12.87
C GLU A 283 -22.51 -6.38 13.49
N ASP A 284 -21.41 -7.10 13.67
CA ASP A 284 -20.20 -6.57 14.31
C ASP A 284 -19.11 -6.14 13.30
N ALA A 285 -19.24 -6.52 12.02
CA ALA A 285 -18.25 -6.20 11.00
C ALA A 285 -18.27 -4.70 10.63
N ALA A 286 -17.12 -4.15 10.29
CA ALA A 286 -17.01 -2.77 9.83
C ALA A 286 -15.89 -2.57 8.82
N LEU A 287 -16.09 -1.63 7.90
CA LEU A 287 -15.01 -0.96 7.18
C LEU A 287 -14.51 0.17 8.07
N VAL A 288 -13.20 0.19 8.32
CA VAL A 288 -12.52 1.24 9.09
C VAL A 288 -11.54 1.94 8.17
N LEU A 289 -11.65 3.26 8.11
CA LEU A 289 -10.71 4.16 7.43
C LEU A 289 -9.98 4.97 8.49
N GLU A 290 -8.66 4.85 8.53
CA GLU A 290 -7.80 5.63 9.42
C GLU A 290 -6.98 6.63 8.59
N TYR A 291 -6.95 7.86 9.06
CA TYR A 291 -6.36 8.98 8.33
C TYR A 291 -5.03 9.37 8.96
N TYR A 292 -3.95 9.44 8.18
CA TYR A 292 -2.62 9.77 8.69
C TYR A 292 -1.95 10.87 7.86
N ALA A 293 -1.28 11.79 8.56
CA ALA A 293 -0.46 12.80 7.92
C ALA A 293 0.78 12.14 7.30
N LEU A 294 1.14 12.46 6.06
CA LEU A 294 2.34 11.91 5.41
C LEU A 294 3.61 12.27 6.22
N THR A 295 3.65 13.46 6.80
CA THR A 295 4.74 13.97 7.64
C THR A 295 4.87 13.28 9.00
N SER A 296 3.93 12.40 9.38
CA SER A 296 4.07 11.57 10.57
C SER A 296 5.16 10.50 10.43
N MET A 297 5.65 10.27 9.21
CA MET A 297 6.76 9.36 8.92
C MET A 297 8.08 10.07 9.26
N LYS A 298 8.63 9.82 10.46
CA LYS A 298 9.91 10.39 10.87
C LYS A 298 11.06 9.58 10.27
N GLY A 299 11.88 10.23 9.43
CA GLY A 299 13.16 9.66 9.01
C GLY A 299 14.08 9.45 10.22
N GLY A 300 14.63 8.25 10.36
CA GLY A 300 15.58 7.89 11.43
C GLY A 300 15.00 7.10 12.61
N GLU A 301 13.68 7.00 12.75
CA GLU A 301 12.99 6.08 13.67
C GLU A 301 12.32 4.94 12.87
N SER A 302 11.84 3.88 13.53
CA SER A 302 11.10 2.81 12.86
C SER A 302 9.95 3.36 12.02
N TRP A 303 9.67 2.79 10.85
CA TRP A 303 8.58 3.22 9.97
C TRP A 303 7.23 2.91 10.60
N THR A 304 6.77 3.80 11.47
CA THR A 304 5.55 3.64 12.25
C THR A 304 4.66 4.84 12.03
N PHE A 305 3.36 4.61 11.89
CA PHE A 305 2.41 5.70 11.88
C PHE A 305 2.26 6.27 13.29
N SER A 306 2.17 7.60 13.38
CA SER A 306 1.81 8.27 14.63
C SER A 306 0.32 8.06 14.92
N LYS A 307 -0.27 8.81 15.86
CA LYS A 307 -1.72 8.73 16.10
C LYS A 307 -2.50 9.16 14.83
N PRO A 308 -3.57 8.44 14.44
CA PRO A 308 -4.41 8.88 13.33
C PRO A 308 -4.99 10.28 13.57
N LEU A 309 -5.10 11.05 12.49
CA LEU A 309 -5.75 12.36 12.43
C LEU A 309 -7.26 12.26 12.66
N GLY A 310 -7.85 11.09 12.40
CA GLY A 310 -9.25 10.78 12.59
C GLY A 310 -9.55 9.36 12.12
N VAL A 311 -10.78 8.92 12.31
CA VAL A 311 -11.26 7.59 11.88
C VAL A 311 -12.68 7.69 11.35
N SER A 312 -12.96 7.03 10.23
CA SER A 312 -14.32 6.79 9.74
C SER A 312 -14.66 5.31 9.84
N VAL A 313 -15.87 5.01 10.28
CA VAL A 313 -16.34 3.65 10.50
C VAL A 313 -17.67 3.46 9.81
N LEU A 314 -17.72 2.49 8.91
CA LEU A 314 -18.94 2.07 8.24
C LEU A 314 -19.28 0.64 8.66
N PRO A 315 -20.34 0.44 9.48
CA PRO A 315 -20.81 -0.89 9.83
C PRO A 315 -21.23 -1.69 8.59
N LEU A 316 -20.70 -2.90 8.42
CA LEU A 316 -20.98 -3.79 7.29
C LEU A 316 -22.08 -4.78 7.64
N LYS A 317 -23.24 -4.23 8.03
CA LYS A 317 -24.39 -5.02 8.50
C LYS A 317 -24.99 -5.88 7.40
N SER A 318 -25.63 -6.97 7.80
CA SER A 318 -26.23 -7.96 6.90
C SER A 318 -27.27 -7.38 5.93
N HIS A 319 -27.96 -6.30 6.30
CA HIS A 319 -28.96 -5.66 5.44
C HIS A 319 -28.36 -4.83 4.29
N LEU A 320 -27.08 -4.45 4.36
CA LEU A 320 -26.38 -3.80 3.25
C LEU A 320 -26.12 -4.78 2.11
N TYR A 321 -26.05 -6.07 2.41
CA TYR A 321 -25.76 -7.10 1.41
C TYR A 321 -26.81 -7.15 0.28
N PRO A 322 -28.13 -7.20 0.55
CA PRO A 322 -29.16 -7.03 -0.48
C PRO A 322 -29.04 -5.74 -1.29
N GLU A 323 -28.72 -4.61 -0.65
CA GLU A 323 -28.56 -3.31 -1.33
C GLU A 323 -27.41 -3.34 -2.32
N MET A 324 -26.29 -3.94 -1.94
CA MET A 324 -25.14 -4.15 -2.83
C MET A 324 -25.44 -5.10 -4.00
N LEU A 325 -26.30 -6.10 -3.80
CA LEU A 325 -26.72 -7.02 -4.87
C LEU A 325 -27.75 -6.40 -5.82
N THR A 326 -28.60 -5.51 -5.30
CA THR A 326 -29.64 -4.82 -6.08
C THR A 326 -29.15 -3.58 -6.81
N GLY A 327 -27.94 -3.10 -6.50
CA GLY A 327 -27.25 -2.03 -7.21
C GLY A 327 -27.27 -2.27 -8.71
N LYS A 328 -28.04 -1.46 -9.44
CA LYS A 328 -28.16 -1.59 -10.91
C LYS A 328 -26.86 -1.13 -11.58
N GLY A 329 -26.11 -2.07 -12.14
CA GLY A 329 -24.95 -1.80 -12.99
C GLY A 329 -23.64 -1.55 -12.25
N LEU A 330 -22.70 -0.88 -12.92
CA LEU A 330 -21.28 -0.73 -12.57
C LEU A 330 -20.98 0.18 -11.35
N ASN A 331 -21.99 0.61 -10.59
CA ASN A 331 -21.89 1.78 -9.70
C ASN A 331 -21.71 1.48 -8.21
N GLY A 332 -21.77 0.21 -7.80
CA GLY A 332 -21.69 -0.19 -6.38
C GLY A 332 -22.73 0.49 -5.48
N LEU A 333 -22.63 0.24 -4.17
CA LEU A 333 -23.32 1.02 -3.14
C LEU A 333 -22.48 2.27 -2.83
N ARG A 334 -23.13 3.43 -2.77
CA ARG A 334 -22.49 4.72 -2.54
C ARG A 334 -22.81 5.19 -1.13
N ILE A 335 -21.80 5.63 -0.40
CA ILE A 335 -21.97 6.27 0.90
C ILE A 335 -21.37 7.66 0.78
N GLU A 336 -22.25 8.65 0.86
CA GLU A 336 -21.88 10.05 0.82
C GLU A 336 -21.70 10.57 2.24
N ARG A 337 -20.72 11.44 2.43
CA ARG A 337 -20.51 12.17 3.69
C ARG A 337 -20.35 11.28 4.93
N LEU A 338 -19.62 10.17 4.83
CA LEU A 338 -19.27 9.37 6.02
C LEU A 338 -18.41 10.23 6.97
N PRO A 339 -18.81 10.41 8.24
CA PRO A 339 -18.11 11.33 9.14
C PRO A 339 -16.72 10.82 9.52
N ILE A 340 -15.77 11.75 9.59
CA ILE A 340 -14.47 11.52 10.21
C ILE A 340 -14.59 11.89 11.70
N THR A 341 -14.46 10.90 12.56
CA THR A 341 -14.58 11.01 14.02
C THR A 341 -13.22 11.00 14.70
N ASP A 342 -13.19 11.28 16.02
CA ASP A 342 -11.97 11.35 16.83
C ASP A 342 -10.88 12.27 16.24
N THR A 343 -11.32 13.34 15.57
CA THR A 343 -10.46 14.21 14.78
C THR A 343 -10.37 15.63 15.33
N LYS A 344 -9.22 16.26 15.09
CA LYS A 344 -9.03 17.70 15.25
C LYS A 344 -9.14 18.45 13.92
N LEU A 345 -9.27 17.74 12.80
CA LEU A 345 -9.46 18.33 11.48
C LEU A 345 -10.80 19.07 11.45
N LYS A 346 -10.82 20.19 10.73
CA LYS A 346 -12.01 21.04 10.58
C LYS A 346 -12.15 21.46 9.14
N THR A 347 -13.38 21.44 8.66
CA THR A 347 -13.73 22.07 7.38
C THR A 347 -13.63 23.60 7.50
N ILE A 348 -13.67 24.29 6.36
CA ILE A 348 -13.78 25.76 6.31
C ILE A 348 -14.98 26.32 7.11
N ASN A 349 -16.03 25.51 7.31
CA ASN A 349 -17.21 25.89 8.08
C ASN A 349 -17.08 25.57 9.58
N GLY A 350 -15.94 25.00 10.00
CA GLY A 350 -15.69 24.60 11.38
C GLY A 350 -16.32 23.25 11.77
N GLU A 351 -16.90 22.52 10.82
CA GLU A 351 -17.55 21.23 11.02
C GLU A 351 -16.55 20.07 10.96
N ALA A 352 -16.95 18.90 11.45
CA ALA A 352 -16.18 17.67 11.27
C ALA A 352 -16.17 17.28 9.79
N PRO A 353 -15.01 16.96 9.21
CA PRO A 353 -14.94 16.58 7.80
C PRO A 353 -15.61 15.25 7.53
N THR A 354 -16.00 15.06 6.28
CA THR A 354 -16.66 13.85 5.80
C THR A 354 -15.94 13.29 4.56
N VAL A 355 -16.13 12.00 4.29
CA VAL A 355 -15.54 11.30 3.13
C VAL A 355 -16.62 10.62 2.29
N ASP A 356 -16.45 10.64 0.97
CA ASP A 356 -17.24 9.83 0.05
C ASP A 356 -16.53 8.51 -0.27
N LEU A 357 -17.31 7.43 -0.26
CA LEU A 357 -16.85 6.12 -0.69
C LEU A 357 -17.92 5.36 -1.49
N SER A 358 -17.48 4.41 -2.29
CA SER A 358 -18.35 3.42 -2.91
C SER A 358 -17.76 2.02 -2.72
N PHE A 359 -18.61 1.00 -2.72
CA PHE A 359 -18.15 -0.37 -2.60
C PHE A 359 -19.04 -1.35 -3.35
N GLN A 360 -18.42 -2.45 -3.80
CA GLN A 360 -19.12 -3.48 -4.56
C GLN A 360 -18.59 -4.88 -4.25
N LEU A 361 -19.49 -5.85 -4.31
CA LEU A 361 -19.16 -7.27 -4.20
C LEU A 361 -18.80 -7.84 -5.58
N LEU A 362 -17.62 -8.43 -5.67
CA LEU A 362 -17.11 -9.05 -6.89
C LEU A 362 -17.39 -10.55 -6.86
N SER A 363 -18.30 -10.99 -7.73
CA SER A 363 -18.59 -12.43 -7.95
C SER A 363 -17.88 -13.02 -9.18
N SER A 364 -17.36 -12.18 -10.08
CA SER A 364 -16.70 -12.61 -11.33
C SER A 364 -15.19 -12.81 -11.16
N GLU A 365 -14.60 -13.66 -12.00
CA GLU A 365 -13.16 -13.93 -12.10
C GLU A 365 -12.39 -12.79 -12.75
N VAL A 366 -12.99 -12.25 -13.81
CA VAL A 366 -12.43 -11.24 -14.67
C VAL A 366 -13.41 -10.08 -14.64
N ARG A 367 -13.01 -8.98 -14.01
CA ARG A 367 -13.66 -7.69 -14.17
C ARG A 367 -12.57 -6.63 -14.27
N PRO A 368 -12.58 -5.78 -15.31
CA PRO A 368 -11.83 -4.53 -15.25
C PRO A 368 -12.36 -3.71 -14.06
N SER A 369 -11.46 -3.13 -13.27
CA SER A 369 -11.80 -2.15 -12.24
C SER A 369 -12.48 -0.94 -12.91
N LEU A 370 -13.78 -0.76 -12.69
CA LEU A 370 -14.58 0.25 -13.41
C LEU A 370 -15.19 1.32 -12.50
N LEU A 371 -14.97 1.26 -11.18
CA LEU A 371 -15.52 2.24 -10.23
C LEU A 371 -15.05 3.68 -10.53
N HIS A 372 -13.93 3.87 -11.23
CA HIS A 372 -13.43 5.17 -11.66
C HIS A 372 -14.36 5.92 -12.64
N ASN A 373 -15.15 5.22 -13.46
CA ASN A 373 -15.80 5.83 -14.63
C ASN A 373 -17.22 6.38 -14.37
N CYS A 374 -17.68 6.47 -13.11
CA CYS A 374 -19.11 6.64 -12.84
C CYS A 374 -19.52 7.84 -11.98
N TRP A 375 -18.71 8.91 -11.93
CA TRP A 375 -19.18 10.21 -11.44
C TRP A 375 -19.36 11.19 -12.61
N PRO A 376 -20.59 11.51 -13.04
CA PRO A 376 -20.78 12.67 -13.91
C PRO A 376 -20.53 13.93 -13.08
N CYS A 377 -19.65 14.81 -13.57
CA CYS A 377 -19.59 16.20 -13.13
C CYS A 377 -20.92 16.89 -13.48
N SER A 378 -21.96 16.79 -12.65
CA SER A 378 -23.11 17.69 -12.69
C SER A 378 -23.99 17.53 -11.46
N GLY A 379 -24.42 18.67 -10.91
CA GLY A 379 -25.25 18.76 -9.73
C GLY A 379 -26.74 18.43 -9.94
N LEU A 380 -27.47 18.71 -8.87
CA LEU A 380 -28.90 18.49 -8.60
C LEU A 380 -29.32 17.07 -8.22
N GLY A 381 -29.49 16.88 -6.90
CA GLY A 381 -30.79 16.49 -6.35
C GLY A 381 -31.00 15.02 -6.02
N SER A 382 -30.84 14.65 -4.75
CA SER A 382 -31.91 14.24 -3.82
C SER A 382 -31.27 13.41 -2.70
N GLY A 383 -30.99 14.09 -1.58
CA GLY A 383 -30.45 13.45 -0.39
C GLY A 383 -31.51 12.59 0.29
N LEU A 384 -31.16 11.34 0.60
CA LEU A 384 -31.79 10.60 1.68
C LEU A 384 -31.08 11.02 2.96
N GLN A 385 -31.71 11.95 3.70
CA GLN A 385 -31.34 12.28 5.07
C GLN A 385 -31.83 11.17 6.01
N GLY A 386 -30.94 10.67 6.86
CA GLY A 386 -31.29 9.87 8.03
C GLY A 386 -30.32 8.73 8.30
N TRP A 387 -29.12 9.05 8.77
CA TRP A 387 -28.22 8.14 9.50
C TRP A 387 -27.47 8.91 10.58
#